data_AF-A0A9P7W4X7-F1
#
_entry.id   AF-A0A9P7W4X7-F1
#
_cell.length_a   1.000
_cell.length_b   1.000
_cell.length_c   1.000
_cell.angle_alpha   90.00
_cell.angle_beta   90.00
_cell.angle_gamma   90.00
#
_symmetry.space_group_name_H-M   'P 1'
#
loop_
_entity.id
_entity.type
_entity.pdbx_description
1 polymer ?
#
loop_
_entity_poly.entity_id
_entity_poly.type
_entity_poly.pdbx_seq_one_letter_code
_entity_poly.pdbx_strand_id
1 'polypeptide(L)'
;PTWVRPESELRQQAYSSVKIATSDEEAYNYLTHKAKYLAAYGRSIAVKPFADRKPLPRCQNCQSFGHMKNNCQNETRCRRCGGKHPEEKHNEHCDGCKIEAEAANCYPDELQTDCDHIVRCANCMGKEGRDDAHTADARRCPERL
;
A
#
# COMPACT_ATOMS: atom_id res chain seq x y z
N PRO A 1 -13.77 2.81 15.85
CA PRO A 1 -12.34 2.48 15.99
C PRO A 1 -11.64 2.43 14.62
N THR A 2 -10.60 3.25 14.40
CA THR A 2 -9.86 3.47 13.12
C THR A 2 -9.17 2.22 12.53
N TRP A 3 -9.30 1.08 13.20
CA TRP A 3 -8.64 -0.18 12.90
C TRP A 3 -9.56 -1.28 12.35
N VAL A 4 -10.85 -0.98 12.19
CA VAL A 4 -11.84 -1.86 11.55
C VAL A 4 -12.11 -1.32 10.15
N ARG A 5 -12.01 -2.18 9.13
CA ARG A 5 -12.30 -1.79 7.74
C ARG A 5 -13.81 -1.79 7.46
N PRO A 6 -14.31 -0.91 6.58
CA PRO A 6 -15.71 -0.92 6.18
C PRO A 6 -16.05 -2.18 5.37
N GLU A 7 -17.30 -2.63 5.47
CA GLU A 7 -17.77 -3.89 4.86
C GLU A 7 -17.59 -3.91 3.33
N SER A 8 -17.80 -2.77 2.67
CA SER A 8 -17.62 -2.62 1.22
C SER A 8 -16.20 -2.97 0.77
N GLU A 9 -15.17 -2.58 1.53
CA GLU A 9 -13.78 -2.96 1.27
C GLU A 9 -13.51 -4.44 1.56
N LEU A 10 -14.13 -4.99 2.61
CA LEU A 10 -13.93 -6.39 3.00
C LEU A 10 -14.46 -7.36 1.94
N ARG A 11 -15.60 -7.05 1.32
CA ARG A 11 -16.21 -7.88 0.25
C ARG A 11 -15.34 -7.98 -1.01
N GLN A 12 -14.45 -7.02 -1.24
CA GLN A 12 -13.56 -6.99 -2.40
C GLN A 12 -12.21 -7.68 -2.13
N GLN A 13 -11.94 -8.13 -0.90
CA GLN A 13 -10.66 -8.71 -0.52
C GLN A 13 -10.67 -10.23 -0.61
N ALA A 14 -9.64 -10.81 -1.21
CA ALA A 14 -9.42 -12.26 -1.22
C ALA A 14 -8.99 -12.83 0.16
N TYR A 15 -8.68 -11.96 1.13
CA TYR A 15 -8.19 -12.35 2.45
C TYR A 15 -8.79 -11.47 3.55
N SER A 16 -8.95 -12.06 4.74
CA SER A 16 -9.41 -11.38 5.96
C SER A 16 -8.38 -11.55 7.07
N SER A 17 -8.36 -10.62 8.02
CA SER A 17 -7.58 -10.75 9.25
C SER A 17 -8.46 -10.53 10.47
N VAL A 18 -8.14 -11.22 11.57
CA VAL A 18 -8.81 -11.10 12.87
C VAL A 18 -7.78 -10.62 13.87
N LYS A 19 -8.16 -9.67 14.74
CA LYS A 19 -7.35 -9.27 15.88
C LYS A 19 -7.86 -9.97 17.12
N ILE A 20 -6.97 -10.67 17.81
CA ILE A 20 -7.26 -11.34 19.08
C ILE A 20 -6.57 -10.52 20.17
N ALA A 21 -7.34 -10.07 21.15
CA ALA A 21 -6.81 -9.45 22.36
C ALA A 21 -7.02 -10.43 23.52
N THR A 22 -5.97 -10.71 24.27
CA THR A 22 -6.01 -11.57 25.45
C THR A 22 -5.22 -10.91 26.58
N SER A 23 -5.67 -11.11 27.80
CA SER A 23 -4.92 -10.73 29.01
C SER A 23 -3.94 -11.82 29.46
N ASP A 24 -3.99 -13.00 28.84
CA ASP A 24 -3.11 -14.13 29.12
C ASP A 24 -1.81 -14.03 28.31
N GLU A 25 -0.71 -13.70 29.01
CA GLU A 25 0.62 -13.55 28.43
C GLU A 25 1.21 -14.88 27.95
N GLU A 26 0.91 -16.01 28.61
CA GLU A 26 1.38 -17.32 28.17
C GLU A 26 0.70 -17.71 26.86
N ALA A 27 -0.60 -17.50 26.76
CA ALA A 27 -1.34 -17.71 25.52
C ALA A 27 -0.81 -16.82 24.39
N TYR A 28 -0.53 -15.54 24.67
CA TYR A 28 0.09 -14.64 23.70
C TYR A 28 1.43 -15.19 23.19
N ASN A 29 2.33 -15.56 24.10
CA ASN A 29 3.67 -16.04 23.75
C ASN A 29 3.60 -17.37 22.99
N TYR A 30 2.72 -18.28 23.40
CA TYR A 30 2.50 -19.54 22.71
C TYR A 30 2.02 -19.32 21.27
N LEU A 31 0.99 -18.49 21.08
CA LEU A 31 0.39 -18.25 19.77
C LEU A 31 1.34 -17.54 18.81
N THR A 32 2.08 -16.55 19.30
CA THR A 32 2.93 -15.69 18.46
C THR A 32 4.33 -16.25 18.20
N HIS A 33 4.90 -17.02 19.14
CA HIS A 33 6.27 -17.51 19.03
C HIS A 33 6.39 -19.02 18.82
N LYS A 34 5.51 -19.83 19.41
CA LYS A 34 5.56 -21.31 19.28
C LYS A 34 4.65 -21.83 18.17
N ALA A 35 3.34 -21.69 18.33
CA ALA A 35 2.36 -22.27 17.40
C ALA A 35 2.44 -21.59 16.03
N LYS A 36 2.51 -20.25 15.99
CA LYS A 36 2.56 -19.39 14.79
C LYS A 36 1.39 -19.54 13.81
N TYR A 37 0.50 -20.51 14.03
CA TYR A 37 -0.66 -20.81 13.21
C TYR A 37 -1.85 -21.20 14.10
N LEU A 38 -3.05 -20.82 13.66
CA LEU A 38 -4.33 -21.19 14.26
C LEU A 38 -5.20 -21.89 13.21
N ALA A 39 -5.87 -22.96 13.61
CA ALA A 39 -6.89 -23.57 12.78
C ALA A 39 -8.22 -22.81 12.97
N ALA A 40 -8.75 -22.24 11.89
CA ALA A 40 -10.10 -21.67 11.88
C ALA A 40 -10.71 -21.79 10.49
N TYR A 41 -12.04 -22.00 10.42
CA TYR A 41 -12.77 -22.15 9.16
C TYR A 41 -12.17 -23.22 8.23
N GLY A 42 -11.66 -24.32 8.80
CA GLY A 42 -11.01 -25.39 8.04
C GLY A 42 -9.67 -25.00 7.40
N ARG A 43 -9.06 -23.89 7.80
CA ARG A 43 -7.79 -23.39 7.26
C ARG A 43 -6.77 -23.14 8.36
N SER A 44 -5.49 -23.29 8.02
CA SER A 44 -4.38 -22.82 8.85
C SER A 44 -4.15 -21.33 8.60
N ILE A 45 -4.27 -20.53 9.65
CA ILE A 45 -4.16 -19.06 9.62
C ILE A 45 -2.88 -18.66 10.36
N ALA A 46 -2.00 -17.93 9.69
CA ALA A 46 -0.77 -17.44 10.32
C ALA A 46 -1.09 -16.39 11.40
N VAL A 47 -0.47 -16.56 12.57
CA VAL A 47 -0.54 -15.64 13.71
C VAL A 47 0.75 -14.82 13.78
N LYS A 48 0.62 -13.53 14.05
CA LYS A 48 1.75 -12.62 14.23
C LYS A 48 1.51 -11.70 15.44
N PRO A 49 2.57 -11.30 16.16
CA PRO A 49 2.48 -10.25 17.17
C PRO A 49 1.73 -9.03 16.64
N PHE A 50 0.83 -8.49 17.46
CA PHE A 50 0.20 -7.22 17.14
C PHE A 50 1.23 -6.10 17.32
N ALA A 51 1.63 -5.46 16.24
CA ALA A 51 2.47 -4.27 16.30
C ALA A 51 1.57 -3.03 16.27
N ASP A 52 1.50 -2.29 17.37
CA ASP A 52 0.87 -0.96 17.42
C ASP A 52 1.81 0.11 16.83
N ARG A 53 2.37 -0.19 15.65
CA ARG A 53 3.11 0.83 14.93
C ARG A 53 2.07 1.78 14.35
N LYS A 54 1.96 2.97 14.96
CA LYS A 54 1.32 4.10 14.29
C LYS A 54 1.88 4.13 12.87
N PRO A 55 1.04 4.09 11.82
CA PRO A 55 1.54 4.15 10.47
C PRO A 55 2.41 5.40 10.38
N LEU A 56 3.70 5.23 10.10
CA LEU A 56 4.57 6.38 9.88
C LEU A 56 3.91 7.23 8.79
N PRO A 57 3.78 8.56 9.00
CA PRO A 57 3.11 9.39 8.02
C PRO A 57 3.86 9.25 6.69
N ARG A 58 3.10 8.98 5.62
CA ARG A 58 3.64 9.04 4.26
C ARG A 58 3.73 10.50 3.85
N CYS A 59 4.91 10.93 3.44
CA CYS A 59 5.09 12.25 2.88
C CYS A 59 4.40 12.34 1.51
N GLN A 60 3.47 13.29 1.32
CA GLN A 60 2.78 13.48 0.03
C GLN A 60 3.67 14.10 -1.06
N ASN A 61 4.93 14.47 -0.75
CA ASN A 61 5.89 14.96 -1.72
C ASN A 61 6.81 13.84 -2.25
N CYS A 62 7.63 13.26 -1.36
CA CYS A 62 8.62 12.25 -1.76
C CYS A 62 8.14 10.80 -1.57
N GLN A 63 6.92 10.60 -1.05
CA GLN A 63 6.31 9.30 -0.75
C GLN A 63 6.99 8.44 0.33
N SER A 64 8.11 8.89 0.89
CA SER A 64 8.79 8.22 2.00
C SER A 64 8.01 8.31 3.31
N PHE A 65 8.27 7.38 4.22
CA PHE A 65 7.66 7.34 5.54
C PHE A 65 8.47 8.14 6.56
N GLY A 66 7.80 8.68 7.59
CA GLY A 66 8.43 9.26 8.77
C GLY A 66 8.43 10.78 8.84
N HIS A 67 7.89 11.48 7.84
CA HIS A 67 7.73 12.94 7.87
C HIS A 67 6.53 13.41 7.03
N MET A 68 6.09 14.66 7.26
CA MET A 68 5.02 15.31 6.50
C MET A 68 5.60 16.19 5.39
N LYS A 69 4.77 16.53 4.38
CA LYS A 69 5.16 17.37 3.23
C LYS A 69 5.82 18.70 3.64
N ASN A 70 5.32 19.34 4.69
CA ASN A 70 5.83 20.64 5.18
C ASN A 70 7.29 20.58 5.66
N ASN A 71 7.76 19.40 6.07
CA ASN A 71 9.12 19.18 6.56
C ASN A 71 9.95 18.35 5.56
N CYS A 72 9.51 18.23 4.31
CA CYS A 72 10.17 17.43 3.30
C CYS A 72 11.29 18.22 2.62
N GLN A 73 12.49 17.63 2.57
CA GLN A 73 13.65 18.17 1.84
C GLN A 73 14.03 17.34 0.61
N ASN A 74 13.23 16.29 0.32
CA ASN A 74 13.50 15.35 -0.76
C ASN A 74 12.82 15.79 -2.07
N GLU A 75 13.34 15.28 -3.20
CA GLU A 75 12.71 15.47 -4.52
C GLU A 75 11.27 14.91 -4.56
N THR A 76 10.41 15.58 -5.33
CA THR A 76 9.04 15.11 -5.58
C THR A 76 9.02 13.76 -6.28
N ARG A 77 8.14 12.87 -5.81
CA ARG A 77 7.94 11.54 -6.37
C ARG A 77 6.46 11.26 -6.61
N CYS A 78 6.16 10.68 -7.77
CA CYS A 78 4.80 10.30 -8.11
C CYS A 78 4.32 9.14 -7.24
N ARG A 79 3.13 9.29 -6.64
CA ARG A 79 2.49 8.23 -5.83
C ARG A 79 2.26 6.94 -6.64
N ARG A 80 1.95 7.08 -7.93
CA ARG A 80 1.53 5.97 -8.81
C ARG A 80 2.70 5.15 -9.34
N CYS A 81 3.71 5.81 -9.90
CA CYS A 81 4.83 5.16 -10.61
C CYS A 81 6.21 5.37 -9.98
N GLY A 82 6.33 6.20 -8.94
CA GLY A 82 7.62 6.50 -8.30
C GLY A 82 8.57 7.38 -9.13
N GLY A 83 8.11 7.88 -10.28
CA GLY A 83 8.84 8.81 -11.14
C GLY A 83 9.10 10.18 -10.49
N LYS A 84 10.07 10.93 -11.02
CA LYS A 84 10.46 12.27 -10.54
C LYS A 84 9.53 13.37 -11.05
N HIS A 85 8.24 13.26 -10.74
CA HIS A 85 7.22 14.24 -11.11
C HIS A 85 6.06 14.19 -10.09
N PRO A 86 5.24 15.25 -9.98
CA PRO A 86 4.05 15.24 -9.15
C PRO A 86 2.97 14.28 -9.70
N GLU A 87 2.01 13.86 -8.87
CA GLU A 87 0.98 12.89 -9.26
C GLU A 87 0.06 13.43 -10.36
N GLU A 88 -0.22 14.73 -10.32
CA GLU A 88 -1.06 15.44 -11.27
C GLU A 88 -0.52 15.36 -12.71
N LYS A 89 0.79 15.22 -12.85
CA LYS A 89 1.48 15.07 -14.16
C LYS A 89 1.69 13.62 -14.57
N HIS A 90 1.06 12.66 -13.89
CA HIS A 90 1.29 11.25 -14.19
C HIS A 90 1.00 10.88 -15.65
N ASN A 91 -0.11 11.37 -16.19
CA ASN A 91 -0.53 11.03 -17.55
C ASN A 91 0.45 11.58 -18.61
N GLU A 92 1.11 12.72 -18.37
CA GLU A 92 2.17 13.25 -19.23
C GLU A 92 3.40 12.33 -19.30
N HIS A 93 3.63 11.52 -18.25
CA HIS A 93 4.81 10.66 -18.08
C HIS A 93 4.49 9.16 -18.23
N CYS A 94 3.26 8.80 -18.57
CA CYS A 94 2.82 7.42 -18.78
C CYS A 94 2.55 7.19 -20.27
N ASP A 95 3.29 6.26 -20.89
CA ASP A 95 3.12 6.00 -22.32
C ASP A 95 1.77 5.36 -22.65
N GLY A 96 1.20 4.56 -21.73
CA GLY A 96 -0.17 4.03 -21.86
C GLY A 96 -1.21 5.15 -21.92
N CYS A 97 -1.13 6.13 -21.01
CA CYS A 97 -2.00 7.30 -21.04
C CYS A 97 -1.83 8.12 -22.32
N LYS A 98 -0.61 8.27 -22.84
CA LYS A 98 -0.39 9.01 -24.10
C LYS A 98 -1.09 8.34 -25.27
N ILE A 99 -0.96 7.02 -25.39
CA ILE A 99 -1.62 6.24 -26.46
C ILE A 99 -3.14 6.35 -26.34
N GLU A 100 -3.69 6.26 -25.13
CA GLU A 100 -5.13 6.42 -24.90
C GLU A 100 -5.61 7.83 -25.22
N ALA A 101 -4.83 8.85 -24.87
CA ALA A 101 -5.15 10.24 -25.17
C ALA A 101 -5.16 10.50 -26.68
N GLU A 102 -4.15 9.97 -27.39
CA GLU A 102 -4.10 10.01 -28.87
C GLU A 102 -5.30 9.31 -29.50
N ALA A 103 -5.67 8.11 -29.01
CA ALA A 103 -6.83 7.37 -29.50
C ALA A 103 -8.16 8.12 -29.23
N ALA A 104 -8.24 8.84 -28.11
CA ALA A 104 -9.39 9.65 -27.72
C ALA A 104 -9.40 11.05 -28.34
N ASN A 105 -8.35 11.45 -29.08
CA ASN A 105 -8.12 12.81 -29.56
C ASN A 105 -8.20 13.88 -28.45
N CYS A 106 -7.60 13.59 -27.29
CA CYS A 106 -7.51 14.52 -26.17
C CYS A 106 -6.07 14.67 -25.66
N TYR A 107 -5.84 15.59 -24.73
CA TYR A 107 -4.55 15.69 -24.05
C TYR A 107 -4.44 14.67 -22.91
N PRO A 108 -3.24 14.17 -22.57
CA PRO A 108 -3.09 13.19 -21.50
C PRO A 108 -3.60 13.67 -20.13
N ASP A 109 -3.48 14.95 -19.80
CA ASP A 109 -3.99 15.53 -18.55
C ASP A 109 -5.53 15.64 -18.52
N GLU A 110 -6.20 15.54 -19.66
CA GLU A 110 -7.66 15.48 -19.78
C GLU A 110 -8.21 14.06 -19.57
N LEU A 111 -7.36 13.03 -19.56
CA LEU A 111 -7.77 11.67 -19.21
C LEU A 111 -8.17 11.60 -17.73
N GLN A 112 -9.48 11.48 -17.51
CA GLN A 112 -10.08 11.35 -16.19
C GLN A 112 -9.99 9.90 -15.67
N THR A 113 -8.79 9.32 -15.69
CA THR A 113 -8.58 7.89 -15.44
C THR A 113 -7.64 7.65 -14.27
N ASP A 114 -8.03 6.74 -13.37
CA ASP A 114 -7.11 6.15 -12.41
C ASP A 114 -6.18 5.17 -13.16
N CYS A 115 -5.13 5.72 -13.79
CA CYS A 115 -4.19 4.96 -14.61
C CYS A 115 -3.53 3.82 -13.82
N ASP A 116 -3.60 2.61 -14.39
CA ASP A 116 -2.96 1.38 -13.92
C ASP A 116 -1.87 0.85 -14.87
N HIS A 117 -1.57 1.54 -15.98
CA HIS A 117 -0.56 1.12 -16.97
C HIS A 117 0.85 1.01 -16.37
N ILE A 118 1.21 1.92 -15.45
CA ILE A 118 2.50 1.89 -14.75
C ILE A 118 2.33 2.15 -13.25
N VAL A 119 2.21 1.05 -12.50
CA VAL A 119 2.07 1.07 -11.05
C VAL A 119 3.35 0.56 -10.39
N ARG A 120 4.09 1.49 -9.78
CA ARG A 120 5.37 1.20 -9.12
C ARG A 120 5.56 2.08 -7.89
N CYS A 121 5.75 1.44 -6.75
CA CYS A 121 5.90 2.12 -5.47
C CYS A 121 7.27 2.81 -5.38
N ALA A 122 7.27 4.10 -5.03
CA ALA A 122 8.48 4.89 -4.84
C ALA A 122 9.41 4.37 -3.72
N ASN A 123 8.88 3.61 -2.76
CA ASN A 123 9.63 3.13 -1.60
C ASN A 123 10.30 1.77 -1.86
N CYS A 124 9.52 0.77 -2.29
CA CYS A 124 10.08 -0.57 -2.54
C CYS A 124 10.59 -0.77 -3.97
N MET A 125 10.17 0.06 -4.93
CA MET A 125 10.54 -0.01 -6.35
C MET A 125 10.33 -1.39 -7.02
N GLY A 126 9.54 -2.28 -6.41
CA GLY A 126 9.37 -3.67 -6.84
C GLY A 126 10.52 -4.62 -6.44
N LYS A 127 11.25 -4.34 -5.36
CA LYS A 127 12.37 -5.18 -4.88
C LYS A 127 11.92 -6.61 -4.49
N GLU A 128 12.89 -7.52 -4.61
CA GLU A 128 12.79 -8.96 -4.87
C GLU A 128 11.79 -9.77 -4.02
N GLY A 129 11.10 -10.69 -4.71
CA GLY A 129 10.33 -11.78 -4.12
C GLY A 129 8.80 -11.63 -4.15
N ARG A 130 8.26 -10.49 -4.62
CA ARG A 130 6.82 -10.29 -4.79
C ARG A 130 6.53 -9.45 -6.03
N ASP A 131 5.82 -10.04 -7.00
CA ASP A 131 5.22 -9.37 -8.17
C ASP A 131 4.04 -8.47 -7.76
N ASP A 132 4.22 -7.57 -6.79
CA ASP A 132 3.15 -6.70 -6.35
C ASP A 132 3.34 -5.29 -6.90
N ALA A 133 3.04 -5.09 -8.19
CA ALA A 133 2.81 -3.74 -8.72
C ALA A 133 1.81 -3.01 -7.81
N HIS A 134 2.24 -1.93 -7.14
CA HIS A 134 1.41 -1.15 -6.21
C HIS A 134 1.84 0.30 -6.12
N THR A 135 0.91 1.19 -5.81
CA THR A 135 1.15 2.61 -5.57
C THR A 135 1.78 2.82 -4.18
N ALA A 136 2.48 3.94 -3.97
CA ALA A 136 3.22 4.20 -2.73
C ALA A 136 2.35 4.27 -1.46
N ASP A 137 1.03 4.42 -1.60
CA ASP A 137 0.06 4.44 -0.52
C ASP A 137 -0.52 3.07 -0.17
N ALA A 138 -0.23 2.04 -0.95
CA ALA A 138 -0.73 0.70 -0.71
C ALA A 138 -0.30 0.19 0.67
N ARG A 139 -1.25 -0.42 1.38
CA ARG A 139 -1.01 -1.01 2.71
C ARG A 139 -0.10 -2.23 2.69
N ARG A 140 0.06 -2.85 1.52
CA ARG A 140 0.88 -4.05 1.32
C ARG A 140 2.37 -3.78 1.09
N CYS A 141 2.79 -2.51 0.99
CA CYS A 141 4.18 -2.17 0.74
C CYS A 141 5.10 -2.73 1.84
N PRO A 142 6.18 -3.46 1.50
CA PRO A 142 7.09 -4.05 2.50
C PRO A 142 7.87 -3.00 3.30
N GLU A 143 8.09 -1.82 2.72
CA GLU A 143 8.78 -0.70 3.37
C GLU A 143 7.87 0.08 4.33
N ARG A 144 6.58 -0.25 4.36
CA ARG A 144 5.63 0.36 5.29
C ARG A 144 5.78 -0.33 6.65
N LEU A 145 6.60 0.28 7.52
CA LEU A 145 6.89 -0.20 8.87
C LEU A 145 5.68 -0.23 9.80
#